data_AF-A0A4Q6BBE9-F1
#
_entry.id   AF-A0A4Q6BBE9-F1
#
_cell.length_a   1.000
_cell.length_b   1.000
_cell.length_c   1.000
_cell.angle_alpha   90.00
_cell.angle_beta   90.00
_cell.angle_gamma   90.00
#
_symmetry.space_group_name_H-M   'P 1'
#
loop_
_entity.id
_entity.type
_entity.pdbx_description
1 polymer ?
#
loop_
_entity_poly.entity_id
_entity_poly.type
_entity_poly.pdbx_seq_one_letter_code
_entity_poly.pdbx_strand_id
1 'polypeptide(L)'
;MQITERERQEAISIELADLYQRQMTLILCNRLLHFDELDAVSDVFYELAEEDIWIFERIAAAMQDSPIQSDAKRSTVFLAETVMEIVSEESNLHQEKLSSYLLLKQSQLSSCRILERSLRVLGKKWEEILISVGIVADCLEAQLDLLSSQVEDRAFAWITGEPELILARDRFAARAKQNRLNKNKDSEVLMGKVIHLFSPKQSKQFSKR
;
A
#
# COMPACT_ATOMS: atom_id res chain seq x y z
N MET A 1 5.14 17.85 -27.68
CA MET A 1 4.30 16.75 -28.19
C MET A 1 3.03 16.73 -27.33
N GLN A 2 1.84 16.88 -27.91
CA GLN A 2 0.58 16.78 -27.16
C GLN A 2 0.14 15.31 -27.18
N ILE A 3 0.04 14.68 -26.01
CA ILE A 3 -0.53 13.33 -25.87
C ILE A 3 -2.04 13.45 -26.03
N THR A 4 -2.61 12.63 -26.91
CA THR A 4 -4.05 12.57 -27.17
C THR A 4 -4.81 11.98 -25.98
N GLU A 5 -6.11 12.26 -25.90
CA GLU A 5 -6.97 11.69 -24.84
C GLU A 5 -7.02 10.16 -24.90
N ARG A 6 -6.98 9.60 -26.10
CA ARG A 6 -6.95 8.15 -26.32
C ARG A 6 -5.67 7.52 -25.78
N GLU A 7 -4.51 8.09 -26.08
CA GLU A 7 -3.23 7.60 -25.57
C GLU A 7 -3.18 7.63 -24.02
N ARG A 8 -3.84 8.61 -23.39
CA ARG A 8 -3.97 8.65 -21.91
C ARG A 8 -4.87 7.55 -21.38
N GLN A 9 -6.02 7.32 -22.03
CA GLN A 9 -6.92 6.22 -21.70
C GLN A 9 -6.23 4.87 -21.82
N GLU A 10 -5.48 4.66 -22.90
CA GLU A 10 -4.68 3.45 -23.12
C GLU A 10 -3.61 3.29 -22.04
N ALA A 11 -2.89 4.36 -21.68
CA ALA A 11 -1.90 4.31 -20.61
C ALA A 11 -2.51 3.91 -19.25
N ILE A 12 -3.65 4.51 -18.86
CA ILE A 12 -4.36 4.14 -17.62
C ILE A 12 -4.82 2.67 -17.66
N SER A 13 -5.40 2.25 -18.78
CA SER A 13 -5.88 0.89 -18.97
C SER A 13 -4.75 -0.13 -18.83
N ILE A 14 -3.57 0.17 -19.39
CA ILE A 14 -2.38 -0.68 -19.25
C ILE A 14 -1.91 -0.75 -17.79
N GLU A 15 -1.89 0.38 -17.06
CA GLU A 15 -1.53 0.37 -15.63
C GLU A 15 -2.54 -0.41 -14.78
N LEU A 16 -3.84 -0.34 -15.09
CA LEU A 16 -4.87 -1.15 -14.42
C LEU A 16 -4.69 -2.65 -14.69
N ALA A 17 -4.41 -3.03 -15.94
CA ALA A 17 -4.11 -4.41 -16.31
C ALA A 17 -2.84 -4.93 -15.61
N ASP A 18 -1.84 -4.06 -15.48
CA ASP A 18 -0.61 -4.33 -14.74
C ASP A 18 -0.88 -4.56 -13.23
N LEU A 19 -1.76 -3.78 -12.61
CA LEU A 19 -2.18 -4.00 -11.22
C LEU A 19 -2.97 -5.31 -11.06
N TYR A 20 -3.89 -5.57 -11.98
CA TYR A 20 -4.70 -6.78 -11.98
C TYR A 20 -3.83 -8.03 -12.07
N GLN A 21 -2.86 -8.05 -12.99
CA GLN A 21 -1.93 -9.17 -13.14
C GLN A 21 -1.14 -9.42 -11.85
N ARG A 22 -0.59 -8.37 -11.22
CA ARG A 22 0.15 -8.50 -9.95
C ARG A 22 -0.75 -9.03 -8.83
N GLN A 23 -1.98 -8.52 -8.73
CA GLN A 23 -2.91 -8.94 -7.69
C GLN A 23 -3.34 -10.40 -7.86
N MET A 24 -3.59 -10.85 -9.09
CA MET A 24 -3.85 -12.27 -9.34
C MET A 24 -2.68 -13.13 -8.89
N THR A 25 -1.46 -12.70 -9.17
CA THR A 25 -0.25 -13.41 -8.74
C THR A 25 -0.15 -13.46 -7.21
N LEU A 26 -0.45 -12.37 -6.50
CA LEU A 26 -0.48 -12.38 -5.03
C LEU A 26 -1.47 -13.41 -4.47
N ILE A 27 -2.68 -13.50 -5.04
CA ILE A 27 -3.68 -14.50 -4.64
C ILE A 27 -3.16 -15.93 -4.87
N LEU A 28 -2.49 -16.18 -5.99
CA LEU A 28 -1.88 -17.48 -6.25
C LEU A 28 -0.72 -17.78 -5.28
N CYS A 29 0.09 -16.79 -4.94
CA CYS A 29 1.12 -16.95 -3.91
C CYS A 29 0.51 -17.27 -2.55
N ASN A 30 -0.59 -16.63 -2.16
CA ASN A 30 -1.29 -16.91 -0.90
C ASN A 30 -1.66 -18.39 -0.79
N ARG A 31 -2.18 -18.99 -1.87
CA ARG A 31 -2.49 -20.43 -1.95
C ARG A 31 -1.26 -21.31 -1.80
N LEU A 32 -0.17 -20.98 -2.50
CA LEU A 32 1.07 -21.75 -2.45
C LEU A 32 1.79 -21.65 -1.09
N LEU A 33 1.56 -20.55 -0.38
CA LEU A 33 2.11 -20.32 0.96
C LEU A 33 1.15 -20.78 2.06
N HIS A 34 -0.02 -21.34 1.71
CA HIS A 34 -1.07 -21.76 2.63
C HIS A 34 -1.53 -20.65 3.57
N PHE A 35 -1.55 -19.40 3.08
CA PHE A 35 -2.03 -18.26 3.84
C PHE A 35 -3.56 -18.24 3.92
N ASP A 36 -4.27 -18.85 2.96
CA ASP A 36 -5.73 -18.89 2.88
C ASP A 36 -6.37 -20.07 3.63
N GLU A 37 -5.58 -20.86 4.36
CA GLU A 37 -6.06 -21.96 5.18
C GLU A 37 -6.34 -21.49 6.62
N LEU A 38 -7.43 -21.96 7.23
CA LEU A 38 -7.81 -21.58 8.61
C LEU A 38 -6.78 -22.02 9.67
N ASP A 39 -5.92 -23.00 9.34
CA ASP A 39 -4.80 -23.46 10.16
C ASP A 39 -3.47 -22.78 9.75
N ALA A 40 -3.53 -21.63 9.05
CA ALA A 40 -2.36 -20.90 8.60
C ALA A 40 -1.35 -20.61 9.73
N VAL A 41 -0.12 -20.32 9.33
CA VAL A 41 1.01 -20.02 10.23
C VAL A 41 0.71 -18.84 11.18
N SER A 42 -0.34 -18.04 10.94
CA SER A 42 -0.90 -16.99 11.83
C SER A 42 -2.24 -16.49 11.28
N ASP A 43 -3.19 -16.13 12.17
CA ASP A 43 -4.43 -15.40 11.83
C ASP A 43 -4.17 -14.18 10.93
N VAL A 44 -3.02 -13.53 11.13
CA VAL A 44 -2.57 -12.36 10.35
C VAL A 44 -2.39 -12.68 8.85
N PHE A 45 -1.86 -13.84 8.49
CA PHE A 45 -1.66 -14.19 7.08
C PHE A 45 -2.97 -14.56 6.39
N TYR A 46 -3.91 -15.12 7.14
CA TYR A 46 -5.26 -15.38 6.68
C TYR A 46 -6.02 -14.09 6.36
N GLU A 47 -6.03 -13.14 7.29
CA GLU A 47 -6.62 -11.81 7.07
C GLU A 47 -6.02 -11.10 5.84
N LEU A 48 -4.70 -11.17 5.67
CA LEU A 48 -4.02 -10.61 4.51
C LEU A 48 -4.46 -11.27 3.19
N ALA A 49 -4.68 -12.59 3.20
CA ALA A 49 -5.15 -13.31 2.03
C ALA A 49 -6.60 -12.96 1.66
N GLU A 50 -7.48 -12.78 2.65
CA GLU A 50 -8.84 -12.30 2.43
C GLU A 50 -8.86 -10.88 1.86
N GLU A 51 -8.04 -9.98 2.42
CA GLU A 51 -7.90 -8.62 1.91
C GLU A 51 -7.36 -8.59 0.48
N ASP A 52 -6.43 -9.47 0.10
CA ASP A 52 -5.96 -9.59 -1.28
C ASP A 52 -7.07 -9.96 -2.27
N ILE A 53 -8.04 -10.80 -1.87
CA ILE A 53 -9.21 -11.12 -2.69
C ILE A 53 -10.09 -9.88 -2.84
N TRP A 54 -10.32 -9.14 -1.76
CA TRP A 54 -11.09 -7.91 -1.81
C TRP A 54 -10.44 -6.82 -2.69
N ILE A 55 -9.11 -6.66 -2.61
CA ILE A 55 -8.34 -5.75 -3.48
C ILE A 55 -8.51 -6.16 -4.94
N PHE A 56 -8.46 -7.46 -5.24
CA PHE A 56 -8.65 -7.98 -6.59
C PHE A 56 -10.01 -7.59 -7.16
N GLU A 57 -11.09 -7.75 -6.40
CA GLU A 57 -12.44 -7.37 -6.84
C GLU A 57 -12.54 -5.87 -7.16
N ARG A 58 -11.86 -5.02 -6.37
CA ARG A 58 -11.80 -3.57 -6.60
C ARG A 58 -11.06 -3.21 -7.88
N ILE A 59 -9.92 -3.84 -8.15
CA ILE A 59 -9.16 -3.63 -9.38
C ILE A 59 -9.95 -4.14 -10.58
N ALA A 60 -10.60 -5.31 -10.46
CA ALA A 60 -11.44 -5.88 -11.50
C ALA A 60 -12.62 -4.97 -11.87
N ALA A 61 -13.28 -4.37 -10.87
CA ALA A 61 -14.33 -3.38 -11.10
C ALA A 61 -13.78 -2.14 -11.85
N ALA A 62 -12.64 -1.59 -11.41
CA ALA A 62 -12.01 -0.46 -12.07
C ALA A 62 -11.59 -0.77 -13.53
N MET A 63 -11.22 -2.01 -13.84
CA MET A 63 -10.97 -2.46 -15.22
C MET A 63 -12.23 -2.55 -16.06
N GLN A 64 -13.37 -2.98 -15.48
CA GLN A 64 -14.65 -3.02 -16.19
C GLN A 64 -15.16 -1.62 -16.53
N ASP A 65 -14.91 -0.65 -15.64
CA ASP A 65 -15.27 0.75 -15.84
C ASP A 65 -14.34 1.49 -16.82
N SER A 66 -13.19 0.88 -17.16
CA SER A 66 -12.26 1.45 -18.15
C SER A 66 -12.86 1.38 -19.56
N PRO A 67 -12.86 2.49 -20.33
CA PRO A 67 -13.42 2.54 -21.69
C PRO A 67 -12.58 1.76 -22.71
N ILE A 68 -11.35 1.39 -22.36
CA ILE A 68 -10.44 0.63 -23.18
C ILE A 68 -10.01 -0.58 -22.34
N GLN A 69 -9.92 -1.73 -23.00
CA GLN A 69 -9.32 -2.93 -22.43
C GLN A 69 -7.88 -3.05 -22.96
N SER A 70 -6.95 -3.38 -22.08
CA SER A 70 -5.55 -3.54 -22.43
C SER A 70 -4.97 -4.73 -21.69
N ASP A 71 -3.97 -5.35 -22.30
CA ASP A 71 -3.20 -6.40 -21.66
C ASP A 71 -2.12 -5.81 -20.76
N ALA A 72 -1.73 -6.58 -19.74
CA ALA A 72 -0.60 -6.24 -18.90
C ALA A 72 0.70 -6.18 -19.72
N LYS A 73 1.63 -5.33 -19.31
CA LYS A 73 2.95 -5.24 -19.95
C LYS A 73 3.68 -6.57 -19.79
N ARG A 74 4.43 -6.96 -20.82
CA ARG A 74 5.27 -8.17 -20.79
C ARG A 74 6.21 -8.22 -19.59
N SER A 75 6.75 -7.07 -19.16
CA SER A 75 7.60 -6.97 -17.96
C SER A 75 6.86 -7.33 -16.68
N THR A 76 5.57 -6.97 -16.57
CA THR A 76 4.72 -7.31 -15.43
C THR A 76 4.42 -8.80 -15.41
N VAL A 77 4.09 -9.37 -16.57
CA VAL A 77 3.87 -10.83 -16.71
C VAL A 77 5.13 -11.60 -16.32
N PHE A 78 6.29 -11.19 -16.83
CA PHE A 78 7.57 -11.82 -16.50
C PHE A 78 7.90 -11.74 -14.99
N LEU A 79 7.66 -10.60 -14.36
CA LEU A 79 7.82 -10.46 -12.90
C LEU A 79 6.90 -11.42 -12.15
N ALA A 80 5.63 -11.51 -12.56
CA ALA A 80 4.65 -12.41 -11.98
C ALA A 80 5.08 -13.87 -12.10
N GLU A 81 5.53 -14.30 -13.29
CA GLU A 81 6.07 -15.65 -13.54
C GLU A 81 7.27 -15.94 -12.65
N THR A 82 8.23 -15.01 -12.57
CA THR A 82 9.45 -15.16 -11.74
C THR A 82 9.09 -15.33 -10.25
N VAL A 83 8.17 -14.52 -9.73
CA VAL A 83 7.74 -14.62 -8.33
C VAL A 83 7.04 -15.96 -8.07
N MET A 84 6.18 -16.41 -8.98
CA MET A 84 5.51 -17.71 -8.88
C MET A 84 6.49 -18.87 -8.88
N GLU A 85 7.50 -18.84 -9.75
CA GLU A 85 8.57 -19.84 -9.77
C GLU A 85 9.27 -19.91 -8.40
N ILE A 86 9.67 -18.77 -7.84
CA ILE A 86 10.35 -18.73 -6.53
C ILE A 86 9.46 -19.26 -5.40
N VAL A 87 8.18 -18.87 -5.38
CA VAL A 87 7.25 -19.26 -4.31
C VAL A 87 6.88 -20.75 -4.40
N SER A 88 6.67 -21.27 -5.61
CA SER A 88 6.26 -22.66 -5.84
C SER A 88 7.38 -23.68 -5.63
N GLU A 89 8.63 -23.30 -5.84
CA GLU A 89 9.78 -24.20 -5.72
C GLU A 89 10.00 -24.63 -4.26
N GLU A 90 9.90 -25.93 -3.98
CA GLU A 90 9.99 -26.49 -2.63
C GLU A 90 11.39 -26.32 -2.02
N SER A 91 12.43 -26.30 -2.87
CA SER A 91 13.83 -26.18 -2.41
C SER A 91 14.22 -24.79 -1.91
N ASN A 92 13.42 -23.75 -2.20
CA ASN A 92 13.67 -22.39 -1.74
C ASN A 92 13.34 -22.22 -0.25
N LEU A 93 14.13 -21.38 0.43
CA LEU A 93 13.92 -21.08 1.84
C LEU A 93 12.63 -20.27 2.03
N HIS A 94 11.93 -20.49 3.15
CA HIS A 94 10.73 -19.73 3.52
C HIS A 94 10.94 -18.21 3.46
N GLN A 95 12.12 -17.74 3.86
CA GLN A 95 12.48 -16.32 3.79
C GLN A 95 12.55 -15.80 2.36
N GLU A 96 13.06 -16.59 1.41
CA GLU A 96 13.16 -16.21 -0.01
C GLU A 96 11.77 -16.12 -0.64
N LYS A 97 10.89 -17.08 -0.33
CA LYS A 97 9.49 -17.07 -0.77
C LYS A 97 8.75 -15.84 -0.25
N LEU A 98 8.88 -15.55 1.04
CA LEU A 98 8.27 -14.38 1.68
C LEU A 98 8.84 -13.07 1.14
N SER A 99 10.16 -13.01 0.89
CA SER A 99 10.80 -11.82 0.31
C SER A 99 10.31 -11.53 -1.10
N SER A 100 10.15 -12.56 -1.94
CA SER A 100 9.59 -12.41 -3.29
C SER A 100 8.14 -11.95 -3.28
N TYR A 101 7.32 -12.50 -2.37
CA TYR A 101 5.95 -12.04 -2.15
C TYR A 101 5.89 -10.56 -1.72
N LEU A 102 6.76 -10.15 -0.79
CA LEU A 102 6.86 -8.76 -0.33
C LEU A 102 7.27 -7.82 -1.46
N LEU A 103 8.27 -8.22 -2.26
CA LEU A 103 8.71 -7.44 -3.41
C LEU A 103 7.57 -7.20 -4.40
N LEU A 104 6.73 -8.22 -4.62
CA LEU A 104 5.56 -8.10 -5.49
C LEU A 104 4.53 -7.11 -4.92
N LYS A 105 4.20 -7.18 -3.62
CA LYS A 105 3.32 -6.18 -2.97
C LYS A 105 3.90 -4.77 -3.02
N GLN A 106 5.19 -4.60 -2.77
CA GLN A 106 5.87 -3.29 -2.86
C GLN A 106 5.83 -2.74 -4.29
N SER A 107 6.07 -3.59 -5.29
CA SER A 107 5.95 -3.23 -6.70
C SER A 107 4.51 -2.78 -7.01
N GLN A 108 3.52 -3.50 -6.49
CA GLN A 108 2.11 -3.15 -6.70
C GLN A 108 1.73 -1.82 -6.06
N LEU A 109 2.13 -1.57 -4.80
CA LEU A 109 1.89 -0.28 -4.15
C LEU A 109 2.50 0.88 -4.95
N SER A 110 3.74 0.71 -5.43
CA SER A 110 4.42 1.72 -6.25
C SER A 110 3.64 2.03 -7.54
N SER A 111 3.24 1.00 -8.28
CA SER A 111 2.39 1.14 -9.47
C SER A 111 1.05 1.80 -9.15
N CYS A 112 0.43 1.41 -8.04
CA CYS A 112 -0.85 1.95 -7.59
C CYS A 112 -0.74 3.45 -7.30
N ARG A 113 0.31 3.89 -6.58
CA ARG A 113 0.57 5.31 -6.30
C ARG A 113 0.91 6.11 -7.56
N ILE A 114 1.59 5.53 -8.53
CA ILE A 114 1.85 6.16 -9.83
C ILE A 114 0.54 6.37 -10.59
N LEU A 115 -0.31 5.34 -10.65
CA LEU A 115 -1.62 5.41 -11.28
C LEU A 115 -2.51 6.45 -10.59
N GLU A 116 -2.59 6.43 -9.26
CA GLU A 116 -3.35 7.38 -8.45
C GLU A 116 -2.96 8.84 -8.77
N ARG A 117 -1.65 9.13 -8.80
CA ARG A 117 -1.13 10.46 -9.17
C ARG A 117 -1.50 10.83 -10.60
N SER A 118 -1.44 9.88 -11.51
CA SER A 118 -1.79 10.10 -12.93
C SER A 118 -3.27 10.44 -13.08
N LEU A 119 -4.15 9.70 -12.39
CA LEU A 119 -5.59 9.93 -12.41
C LEU A 119 -5.97 11.29 -11.79
N ARG A 120 -5.30 11.71 -10.70
CA ARG A 120 -5.52 13.05 -10.09
C ARG A 120 -5.27 14.19 -11.06
N VAL A 121 -4.32 14.05 -11.99
CA VAL A 121 -4.02 15.08 -13.00
C VAL A 121 -5.09 15.13 -14.10
N LEU A 122 -5.79 14.02 -14.33
CA LEU A 122 -6.78 13.87 -15.41
C LEU A 122 -8.19 14.32 -15.03
N GLY A 123 -8.44 14.63 -13.76
CA GLY A 123 -9.66 15.29 -13.28
C GLY A 123 -10.91 14.40 -13.22
N LYS A 124 -12.10 15.03 -13.21
CA LYS A 124 -13.40 14.41 -12.85
C LYS A 124 -13.80 13.17 -13.67
N LYS A 125 -13.28 12.99 -14.89
CA LYS A 125 -13.65 11.87 -15.77
C LYS A 125 -13.22 10.50 -15.21
N TRP A 126 -12.29 10.49 -14.25
CA TRP A 126 -11.72 9.28 -13.66
C TRP A 126 -11.94 9.19 -12.16
N GLU A 127 -12.90 9.94 -11.62
CA GLU A 127 -13.07 10.11 -10.17
C GLU A 127 -13.39 8.78 -9.46
N GLU A 128 -14.23 7.93 -10.06
CA GLU A 128 -14.59 6.61 -9.51
C GLU A 128 -13.38 5.65 -9.50
N ILE A 129 -12.63 5.58 -10.61
CA ILE A 129 -11.41 4.77 -10.69
C ILE A 129 -10.35 5.30 -9.71
N LEU A 130 -10.20 6.63 -9.59
CA LEU A 130 -9.28 7.25 -8.65
C LEU A 130 -9.61 6.88 -7.19
N ILE A 131 -10.89 6.89 -6.81
CA ILE A 131 -11.32 6.50 -5.46
C ILE A 131 -10.95 5.04 -5.20
N SER A 132 -11.26 4.14 -6.14
CA SER A 132 -10.93 2.71 -6.01
C SER A 132 -9.42 2.47 -5.91
N VAL A 133 -8.63 3.11 -6.77
CA VAL A 133 -7.16 3.00 -6.75
C VAL A 133 -6.58 3.59 -5.45
N GLY A 134 -7.11 4.71 -4.95
CA GLY A 134 -6.68 5.30 -3.68
C GLY A 134 -6.91 4.35 -2.48
N ILE A 135 -8.10 3.73 -2.41
CA ILE A 135 -8.43 2.74 -1.39
C ILE A 135 -7.47 1.52 -1.45
N VAL A 136 -7.20 1.03 -2.66
CA VAL A 136 -6.25 -0.08 -2.87
C VAL A 136 -4.85 0.31 -2.41
N ALA A 137 -4.38 1.52 -2.72
CA ALA A 137 -3.06 2.00 -2.30
C ALA A 137 -2.92 2.06 -0.78
N ASP A 138 -3.93 2.61 -0.09
CA ASP A 138 -3.91 2.73 1.38
C ASP A 138 -3.97 1.35 2.06
N CYS A 139 -4.72 0.40 1.50
CA CYS A 139 -4.76 -0.98 1.97
C CYS A 139 -3.40 -1.68 1.79
N LEU A 140 -2.82 -1.62 0.60
CA LEU A 140 -1.50 -2.21 0.32
C LEU A 140 -0.39 -1.64 1.23
N GLU A 141 -0.45 -0.35 1.55
CA GLU A 141 0.48 0.29 2.48
C GLU A 141 0.33 -0.28 3.90
N ALA A 142 -0.89 -0.41 4.41
CA ALA A 142 -1.16 -1.03 5.70
C ALA A 142 -0.70 -2.50 5.76
N GLN A 143 -0.93 -3.27 4.70
CA GLN A 143 -0.47 -4.66 4.60
C GLN A 143 1.05 -4.77 4.59
N LEU A 144 1.75 -3.88 3.89
CA LEU A 144 3.20 -3.87 3.84
C LEU A 144 3.83 -3.47 5.18
N ASP A 145 3.24 -2.51 5.89
CA ASP A 145 3.66 -2.16 7.25
C ASP A 145 3.49 -3.35 8.21
N LEU A 146 2.34 -4.04 8.13
CA LEU A 146 2.05 -5.23 8.92
C LEU A 146 3.04 -6.35 8.61
N LEU A 147 3.21 -6.70 7.34
CA LEU A 147 4.13 -7.75 6.91
C LEU A 147 5.58 -7.43 7.28
N SER A 148 6.02 -6.18 7.15
CA SER A 148 7.37 -5.77 7.54
C SER A 148 7.59 -5.97 9.04
N SER A 149 6.61 -5.63 9.88
CA SER A 149 6.69 -5.90 11.32
C SER A 149 6.75 -7.40 11.63
N GLN A 150 5.97 -8.24 10.92
CA GLN A 150 5.99 -9.69 11.11
C GLN A 150 7.30 -10.33 10.62
N VAL A 151 7.91 -9.80 9.55
CA VAL A 151 9.21 -10.26 9.06
C VAL A 151 10.31 -9.90 10.03
N GLU A 152 10.28 -8.71 10.63
CA GLU A 152 11.24 -8.34 11.68
C GLU A 152 11.12 -9.27 12.89
N ASP A 153 9.90 -9.50 13.38
CA ASP A 153 9.62 -10.37 14.54
C ASP A 153 10.02 -11.84 14.26
N ARG A 154 9.73 -12.35 13.05
CA ARG A 154 10.07 -13.74 12.68
C ARG A 154 11.51 -13.92 12.22
N ALA A 155 12.15 -12.93 11.60
CA ALA A 155 13.56 -12.99 11.21
C ALA A 155 14.46 -13.08 12.44
N PHE A 156 14.10 -12.43 13.55
CA PHE A 156 14.82 -12.62 14.82
C PHE A 156 14.74 -14.07 15.29
N ALA A 157 13.53 -14.65 15.33
CA ALA A 157 13.35 -16.04 15.73
C ALA A 157 14.04 -17.03 14.79
N TRP A 158 14.07 -16.76 13.48
CA TRP A 158 14.75 -17.59 12.50
C TRP A 158 16.27 -17.49 12.54
N ILE A 159 16.84 -16.31 12.83
CA ILE A 159 18.30 -16.11 12.94
C ILE A 159 18.85 -16.64 14.27
N THR A 160 18.08 -16.52 15.35
CA THR A 160 18.55 -16.85 16.70
C THR A 160 18.14 -18.24 17.18
N GLY A 161 17.11 -18.85 16.57
CA GLY A 161 16.54 -20.12 17.01
C GLY A 161 15.69 -20.00 18.29
N GLU A 162 15.48 -18.80 18.81
CA GLU A 162 14.68 -18.55 20.01
C GLU A 162 13.36 -17.84 19.65
N PRO A 163 12.19 -18.31 20.11
CA PRO A 163 10.94 -17.56 19.97
C PRO A 163 11.07 -16.23 20.71
N GLU A 164 10.73 -15.12 20.06
CA GLU A 164 11.09 -13.77 20.51
C GLU A 164 10.81 -13.48 21.98
N LEU A 165 11.82 -12.92 22.65
CA LEU A 165 11.63 -12.14 23.87
C LEU A 165 10.82 -10.89 23.54
N ILE A 166 9.61 -10.85 24.09
CA ILE A 166 8.60 -9.76 24.24
C ILE A 166 9.16 -8.33 24.48
N LEU A 167 10.47 -8.14 24.62
CA LEU A 167 11.19 -6.90 24.92
C LEU A 167 11.36 -5.93 23.73
N ALA A 168 11.22 -6.36 22.46
CA ALA A 168 11.30 -5.45 21.30
C ALA A 168 9.99 -4.65 21.11
N ARG A 169 8.85 -5.31 21.29
CA ARG A 169 7.51 -4.71 21.21
C ARG A 169 7.31 -3.56 22.20
N ASP A 170 7.82 -3.69 23.42
CA ASP A 170 7.73 -2.63 24.43
C ASP A 170 8.60 -1.40 24.10
N ARG A 171 9.74 -1.61 23.43
CA ARG A 171 10.60 -0.51 22.99
C ARG A 171 10.03 0.22 21.78
N PHE A 172 9.40 -0.47 20.84
CA PHE A 172 8.72 0.15 19.70
C PHE A 172 7.42 0.84 20.08
N ALA A 173 6.61 0.25 20.97
CA ALA A 173 5.42 0.91 21.52
C ALA A 173 5.79 2.18 22.32
N ALA A 174 6.90 2.15 23.07
CA ALA A 174 7.44 3.34 23.74
C ALA A 174 7.89 4.42 22.74
N ARG A 175 8.53 4.02 21.63
CA ARG A 175 8.99 4.95 20.57
C ARG A 175 7.83 5.54 19.75
N ALA A 176 6.81 4.75 19.44
CA ALA A 176 5.58 5.19 18.78
C ALA A 176 4.76 6.15 19.67
N LYS A 177 4.69 5.88 20.99
CA LYS A 177 4.07 6.78 21.96
C LYS A 177 4.84 8.10 22.10
N GLN A 178 6.18 8.05 22.06
CA GLN A 178 7.04 9.23 22.10
C GLN A 178 6.92 10.08 20.81
N ASN A 179 6.81 9.45 19.64
CA ASN A 179 6.59 10.14 18.37
C ASN A 179 5.18 10.75 18.25
N ARG A 180 4.15 10.11 18.81
CA ARG A 180 2.79 10.71 18.91
C ARG A 180 2.75 11.91 19.86
N LEU A 181 3.48 11.85 20.98
CA LEU A 181 3.62 12.98 21.92
C LEU A 181 4.36 14.17 21.31
N ASN A 182 5.40 13.93 20.50
CA ASN A 182 6.12 14.98 19.80
C ASN A 182 5.28 15.62 18.68
N LYS A 183 4.54 14.82 17.88
CA LYS A 183 3.61 15.35 16.87
C LYS A 183 2.48 16.20 17.46
N ASN A 184 1.97 15.87 18.65
CA ASN A 184 0.94 16.67 19.33
C ASN A 184 1.51 18.00 19.85
N LYS A 185 2.76 18.02 20.35
CA LYS A 185 3.43 19.27 20.76
C LYS A 185 3.70 20.20 19.58
N ASP A 186 4.13 19.65 18.44
CA ASP A 186 4.36 20.45 17.23
C ASP A 186 3.03 20.97 16.64
N SER A 187 1.94 20.21 16.77
CA SER A 187 0.59 20.63 16.37
C SER A 187 0.00 21.71 17.27
N GLU A 188 0.25 21.68 18.60
CA GLU A 188 -0.16 22.74 19.53
C GLU A 188 0.63 24.04 19.31
N VAL A 189 1.92 23.96 18.97
CA VAL A 189 2.75 25.13 18.63
C VAL A 189 2.32 25.76 17.29
N LEU A 190 1.90 24.95 16.32
CA LEU A 190 1.37 25.43 15.04
C LEU A 190 -0.05 26.04 15.19
N MET A 191 -0.94 25.41 15.97
CA MET A 191 -2.28 25.96 16.26
C MET A 191 -2.23 27.24 17.11
N GLY A 192 -1.31 27.33 18.07
CA GLY A 192 -1.08 28.55 18.86
C GLY A 192 -0.56 29.73 18.03
N LYS A 193 0.22 29.47 16.97
CA LYS A 193 0.71 30.50 16.04
C LYS A 193 -0.33 30.94 15.01
N VAL A 194 -1.24 30.06 14.59
CA VAL A 194 -2.30 30.39 13.62
C VAL A 194 -3.42 31.23 14.26
N ILE A 195 -3.74 31.01 15.54
CA ILE A 195 -4.77 31.80 16.26
C ILE A 195 -4.33 33.27 16.47
N HIS A 196 -3.03 33.56 16.52
CA HIS A 196 -2.52 34.93 16.61
C HIS A 196 -2.50 35.71 15.29
N LEU A 197 -2.66 35.05 14.13
CA LEU A 197 -2.62 35.70 12.81
C LEU A 197 -4.00 36.05 12.24
N PHE A 198 -5.10 35.62 12.88
CA PHE A 198 -6.48 35.91 12.45
C PHE A 198 -7.38 36.41 13.59
N SER A 199 -6.87 37.32 14.43
CA SER A 199 -7.73 38.09 15.35
C SER A 199 -8.04 39.47 14.75
N PRO A 200 -9.29 39.76 14.34
CA PRO A 200 -9.66 41.06 13.78
C PRO A 200 -9.91 42.06 14.91
N LYS A 201 -8.83 42.68 15.42
CA LYS A 201 -8.93 43.87 16.30
C LYS A 201 -7.80 44.86 16.05
N GLN A 202 -7.90 45.58 14.94
CA GLN A 202 -7.46 46.98 14.90
C GLN A 202 -8.60 47.84 14.34
N SER A 203 -9.57 48.12 15.18
CA SER A 203 -10.34 49.36 15.09
C SER A 203 -10.34 50.01 16.47
N LYS A 204 -10.12 51.33 16.47
CA LYS A 204 -10.12 52.25 17.61
C LYS A 204 -8.81 52.35 18.40
N GLN A 205 -8.01 53.37 18.07
CA GLN A 205 -7.73 54.50 18.97
C GLN A 205 -6.76 55.48 18.28
N PHE A 206 -7.32 56.45 17.55
CA PHE A 206 -6.75 57.79 17.48
C PHE A 206 -7.84 58.77 17.87
N SER A 207 -7.89 59.11 19.15
CA SER A 207 -8.61 60.26 19.69
C SER A 207 -7.93 60.70 20.98
N LYS A 208 -7.48 61.96 20.98
CA LYS A 208 -6.95 62.80 22.07
C LYS A 208 -5.46 62.54 22.39
N ARG A 209 -4.56 63.52 22.31
CA ARG A 209 -4.67 64.98 22.48
C ARG A 209 -3.94 65.72 21.38
#